data_AF-A0A1G7E781-F1
#
_entry.id   AF-A0A1G7E781-F1
#
_cell.length_a   1.000
_cell.length_b   1.000
_cell.length_c   1.000
_cell.angle_alpha   90.00
_cell.angle_beta   90.00
_cell.angle_gamma   90.00
#
_symmetry.space_group_name_H-M   'P 1'
#
loop_
_entity.id
_entity.type
_entity.pdbx_description
1 polymer ?
#
loop_
_entity_poly.entity_id
_entity_poly.type
_entity_poly.pdbx_seq_one_letter_code
_entity_poly.pdbx_strand_id
1 'polypeptide(L)'
;MISVPTLDIDPGEDVDPLPHRAGPDLELVAMIVRRAGLDCRTDGDPRDHLRARRTDRGPGSWSVIAGACSAPTQGAFVRPVGGSWTWQLRDADERRLAALVVLQALRDDPTEPFTHEEATACGLADGLVRSVPGTVDPHHC
;
A
#
# COMPACT_ATOMS: atom_id res chain seq x y z
N MET A 1 59.56 -15.49 23.46
CA MET A 1 58.28 -16.21 23.35
C MET A 1 57.18 -15.21 23.62
N ILE A 2 56.44 -14.80 22.60
CA ILE A 2 55.37 -13.80 22.71
C ILE A 2 54.07 -14.55 22.42
N SER A 3 53.19 -14.65 23.42
CA SER A 3 51.85 -15.22 23.27
C SER A 3 50.97 -14.22 22.52
N VAL A 4 50.43 -14.65 21.39
CA VAL A 4 49.37 -13.95 20.66
C VAL A 4 48.04 -14.40 21.29
N PRO A 5 47.15 -13.49 21.73
CA PRO A 5 45.82 -13.88 22.16
C PRO A 5 44.99 -14.26 20.92
N THR A 6 44.51 -15.50 20.89
CA THR A 6 43.46 -15.96 19.98
C THR A 6 42.18 -15.21 20.35
N LEU A 7 41.68 -14.39 19.42
CA LEU A 7 40.37 -13.79 19.52
C LEU A 7 39.35 -14.91 19.22
N ASP A 8 38.73 -15.46 20.26
CA ASP A 8 37.52 -16.28 20.12
C ASP A 8 36.41 -15.36 19.57
N ILE A 9 36.17 -15.44 18.26
CA ILE A 9 34.99 -14.84 17.64
C ILE A 9 33.83 -15.79 17.96
N ASP A 10 33.00 -15.38 18.91
CA ASP A 10 31.73 -16.02 19.25
C ASP A 10 30.83 -16.04 17.99
N PRO A 11 30.49 -17.22 17.42
CA PRO A 11 29.61 -17.31 16.26
C PRO A 11 28.14 -17.28 16.72
N GLY A 12 27.79 -16.26 17.49
CA GLY A 12 26.53 -16.19 18.23
C GLY A 12 25.86 -14.83 18.24
N GLU A 13 26.30 -13.86 17.43
CA GLU A 13 25.43 -12.74 17.09
C GLU A 13 24.34 -13.27 16.15
N ASP A 14 23.24 -13.73 16.76
CA ASP A 14 21.92 -13.75 16.15
C ASP A 14 21.74 -12.40 15.45
N VAL A 15 22.01 -12.40 14.15
CA VAL A 15 21.70 -11.29 13.26
C VAL A 15 20.20 -11.17 13.36
N ASP A 16 19.75 -10.17 14.12
CA ASP A 16 18.35 -9.78 14.26
C ASP A 16 17.76 -9.86 12.85
N PRO A 17 16.78 -10.76 12.58
CA PRO A 17 16.31 -10.98 11.22
C PRO A 17 15.84 -9.62 10.72
N LEU A 18 16.56 -9.07 9.74
CA LEU A 18 16.24 -7.82 9.07
C LEU A 18 14.72 -7.77 8.95
N PRO A 19 14.04 -6.75 9.50
CA PRO A 19 12.60 -6.75 9.56
C PRO A 19 12.12 -7.04 8.15
N HIS A 20 11.43 -8.17 7.99
CA HIS A 20 10.77 -8.51 6.73
C HIS A 20 10.07 -7.23 6.30
N ARG A 21 10.46 -6.63 5.17
CA ARG A 21 9.83 -5.39 4.71
C ARG A 21 8.35 -5.71 4.51
N ALA A 22 7.58 -5.42 5.54
CA ALA A 22 6.20 -5.84 5.70
C ALA A 22 5.35 -4.84 4.91
N GLY A 23 5.32 -5.00 3.58
CA GLY A 23 4.59 -4.11 2.70
C GLY A 23 5.04 -2.63 2.78
N PRO A 24 4.29 -1.72 2.16
CA PRO A 24 4.55 -0.29 2.20
C PRO A 24 4.19 0.33 3.57
N ASP A 25 5.01 1.27 4.04
CA ASP A 25 4.71 2.08 5.22
C ASP A 25 3.50 3.01 4.97
N LEU A 26 2.35 2.68 5.56
CA LEU A 26 1.11 3.42 5.34
C LEU A 26 1.08 4.79 6.01
N GLU A 27 1.91 5.05 7.01
CA GLU A 27 2.03 6.41 7.57
C GLU A 27 2.74 7.33 6.58
N LEU A 28 3.78 6.83 5.90
CA LEU A 28 4.43 7.55 4.81
C LEU A 28 3.45 7.77 3.64
N VAL A 29 2.67 6.76 3.26
CA VAL A 29 1.60 6.90 2.24
C VAL A 29 0.61 7.98 2.68
N ALA A 30 0.13 7.94 3.92
CA ALA A 30 -0.79 8.94 4.48
C ALA A 30 -0.22 10.35 4.46
N MET A 31 1.08 10.52 4.72
CA MET A 31 1.73 11.82 4.60
C MET A 31 1.70 12.35 3.16
N ILE A 32 2.00 11.50 2.18
CA ILE A 32 1.99 11.89 0.75
C ILE A 32 0.56 12.27 0.31
N VAL A 33 -0.42 11.44 0.66
CA VAL A 33 -1.85 11.65 0.34
C VAL A 33 -2.36 12.97 0.93
N ARG A 34 -2.02 13.27 2.19
CA ARG A 34 -2.35 14.56 2.83
C ARG A 34 -1.73 15.75 2.11
N ARG A 35 -0.47 15.63 1.69
CA ARG A 35 0.22 16.68 0.92
C ARG A 35 -0.38 16.90 -0.47
N ALA A 36 -1.04 15.89 -1.04
CA ALA A 36 -1.80 16.01 -2.28
C ALA A 36 -3.18 16.69 -2.11
N GLY A 37 -3.54 17.11 -0.88
CA GLY A 37 -4.77 17.84 -0.59
C GLY A 37 -5.98 16.96 -0.27
N LEU A 38 -5.76 15.67 -0.03
CA LEU A 38 -6.79 14.72 0.38
C LEU A 38 -6.86 14.61 1.91
N ASP A 39 -8.06 14.35 2.42
CA ASP A 39 -8.25 13.91 3.80
C ASP A 39 -8.01 12.39 3.85
N CYS A 40 -7.22 11.92 4.80
CA CYS A 40 -6.95 10.49 4.97
C CYS A 40 -6.73 10.09 6.42
N ARG A 41 -7.00 8.81 6.71
CA ARG A 41 -6.82 8.19 8.02
C ARG A 41 -6.26 6.79 7.88
N THR A 42 -5.29 6.47 8.74
CA THR A 42 -4.81 5.10 8.99
C THR A 42 -5.63 4.51 10.14
N ASP A 43 -6.16 3.31 9.95
CA ASP A 43 -6.81 2.55 11.02
C ASP A 43 -5.74 1.65 11.66
N GLY A 44 -5.25 2.01 12.86
CA GLY A 44 -4.15 1.31 13.57
C GLY A 44 -4.51 -0.05 14.20
N ASP A 45 -5.32 -0.85 13.50
CA ASP A 45 -5.70 -2.24 13.83
C ASP A 45 -4.90 -3.17 12.88
N PRO A 46 -4.72 -4.49 13.13
CA PRO A 46 -3.66 -5.34 12.54
C PRO A 46 -3.82 -5.64 11.05
N ARG A 47 -4.73 -4.94 10.36
CA ARG A 47 -4.88 -4.95 8.91
C ARG A 47 -4.39 -3.68 8.24
N ASP A 48 -3.87 -2.70 9.01
CA ASP A 48 -3.31 -1.42 8.57
C ASP A 48 -3.89 -0.99 7.21
N HIS A 49 -5.04 -0.32 7.26
CA HIS A 49 -5.66 0.24 6.06
C HIS A 49 -5.60 1.76 6.11
N LEU A 50 -5.34 2.35 4.95
CA LEU A 50 -5.49 3.77 4.69
C LEU A 50 -6.84 4.02 4.02
N ARG A 51 -7.60 4.97 4.56
CA ARG A 51 -8.81 5.50 3.95
C ARG A 51 -8.55 6.92 3.47
N ALA A 52 -8.98 7.24 2.25
CA ALA A 52 -8.79 8.56 1.66
C ALA A 52 -10.07 9.10 1.02
N ARG A 53 -10.20 10.44 1.00
CA ARG A 53 -11.28 11.15 0.31
C ARG A 53 -10.86 12.56 -0.10
N ARG A 54 -11.59 13.14 -1.05
CA ARG A 54 -11.49 14.58 -1.36
C ARG A 54 -12.05 15.42 -0.22
N THR A 55 -11.34 16.50 0.10
CA THR A 55 -11.71 17.44 1.16
C THR A 55 -12.97 18.26 0.80
N ASP A 56 -13.26 18.44 -0.49
CA ASP A 56 -14.37 19.26 -1.00
C ASP A 56 -15.73 18.52 -1.04
N ARG A 57 -15.76 17.18 -0.92
CA ARG A 57 -17.00 16.38 -0.91
C ARG A 57 -17.75 16.40 0.43
N GLY A 58 -17.31 17.20 1.40
CA GLY A 58 -17.91 17.30 2.72
C GLY A 58 -17.69 16.06 3.58
N PRO A 59 -18.19 16.06 4.84
CA PRO A 59 -17.83 15.05 5.85
C PRO A 59 -18.41 13.64 5.61
N GLY A 60 -19.09 13.36 4.49
CA GLY A 60 -20.04 12.25 4.37
C GLY A 60 -19.49 10.82 4.19
N SER A 61 -18.37 10.61 3.48
CA SER A 61 -17.87 9.25 3.24
C SER A 61 -16.42 9.18 2.76
N TRP A 62 -15.70 8.13 3.19
CA TRP A 62 -14.43 7.75 2.59
C TRP A 62 -14.65 7.25 1.16
N SER A 63 -13.72 7.55 0.25
CA SER A 63 -13.85 7.22 -1.18
C SER A 63 -13.05 5.97 -1.53
N VAL A 64 -11.85 5.84 -0.96
CA VAL A 64 -10.86 4.82 -1.30
C VAL A 64 -10.34 4.16 -0.02
N ILE A 65 -10.09 2.86 -0.11
CA ILE A 65 -9.37 2.05 0.88
C ILE A 65 -8.12 1.50 0.20
N ALA A 66 -6.98 1.60 0.87
CA ALA A 66 -5.72 1.02 0.45
C ALA A 66 -5.03 0.33 1.64
N GLY A 67 -4.11 -0.59 1.36
CA GLY A 67 -3.36 -1.29 2.39
C GLY A 67 -2.38 -2.29 1.81
N ALA A 68 -1.62 -2.94 2.69
CA ALA A 68 -0.75 -4.04 2.29
C ALA A 68 -1.57 -5.32 2.04
N CYS A 69 -1.15 -6.11 1.05
CA CYS A 69 -1.66 -7.47 0.87
C CYS A 69 -1.02 -8.39 1.94
N SER A 70 -1.79 -9.37 2.42
CA SER A 70 -1.27 -10.37 3.34
C SER A 70 -0.54 -11.47 2.56
N ALA A 71 0.42 -12.15 3.18
CA ALA A 71 1.06 -13.31 2.55
C ALA A 71 0.00 -14.35 2.10
N PRO A 72 0.20 -15.05 0.96
CA PRO A 72 1.45 -15.18 0.20
C PRO A 72 1.71 -14.07 -0.83
N THR A 73 0.74 -13.19 -1.10
CA THR A 73 0.88 -12.18 -2.14
C THR A 73 1.52 -10.92 -1.55
N GLN A 74 2.82 -10.77 -1.75
CA GLN A 74 3.49 -9.52 -1.40
C GLN A 74 3.02 -8.40 -2.35
N GLY A 75 2.62 -7.26 -1.78
CA GLY A 75 2.14 -6.13 -2.54
C GLY A 75 1.22 -5.21 -1.73
N ALA A 76 0.48 -4.37 -2.44
CA ALA A 76 -0.54 -3.50 -1.88
C ALA A 76 -1.80 -3.52 -2.71
N PHE A 77 -2.90 -3.03 -2.15
CA PHE A 77 -4.15 -2.91 -2.86
C PHE A 77 -4.73 -1.50 -2.75
N VAL A 78 -5.56 -1.14 -3.74
CA VAL A 78 -6.40 0.06 -3.75
C VAL A 78 -7.79 -0.32 -4.26
N ARG A 79 -8.83 0.09 -3.55
CA ARG A 79 -10.21 -0.15 -3.95
C ARG A 79 -11.15 0.98 -3.53
N PRO A 80 -12.26 1.19 -4.25
CA PRO A 80 -13.33 2.05 -3.78
C PRO A 80 -13.99 1.50 -2.52
N VAL A 81 -14.49 2.40 -1.68
CA VAL A 81 -15.44 2.03 -0.63
C VAL A 81 -16.74 1.56 -1.29
N GLY A 82 -17.17 0.34 -1.00
CA GLY A 82 -18.42 -0.23 -1.52
C GLY A 82 -18.40 -0.64 -3.00
N GLY A 83 -17.27 -0.50 -3.71
CA GLY A 83 -17.19 -0.88 -5.12
C GLY A 83 -16.79 -2.34 -5.35
N SER A 84 -16.99 -2.79 -6.58
CA SER A 84 -16.87 -4.18 -7.00
C SER A 84 -15.55 -4.47 -7.73
N TRP A 85 -14.45 -3.86 -7.32
CA TRP A 85 -13.13 -4.14 -7.89
C TRP A 85 -12.02 -3.77 -6.91
N THR A 86 -10.82 -4.28 -7.18
CA THR A 86 -9.60 -3.96 -6.44
C THR A 86 -8.42 -3.94 -7.40
N TRP A 87 -7.61 -2.90 -7.32
CA TRP A 87 -6.28 -2.86 -7.93
C TRP A 87 -5.28 -3.48 -6.97
N GLN A 88 -4.48 -4.40 -7.47
CA GLN A 88 -3.33 -4.96 -6.76
C GLN A 88 -2.04 -4.45 -7.40
N LEU A 89 -1.10 -4.05 -6.56
CA LEU A 89 0.22 -3.56 -6.93
C LEU A 89 1.25 -4.55 -6.37
N ARG A 90 1.91 -5.32 -7.24
CA ARG A 90 2.84 -6.40 -6.82
C ARG A 90 4.13 -5.86 -6.21
N ASP A 91 4.75 -4.88 -6.87
CA ASP A 91 5.98 -4.23 -6.40
C ASP A 91 5.63 -2.90 -5.73
N ALA A 92 4.86 -2.98 -4.66
CA ALA A 92 4.34 -1.79 -3.99
C ALA A 92 5.43 -1.09 -3.17
N ASP A 93 5.71 0.16 -3.53
CA ASP A 93 6.34 1.14 -2.65
C ASP A 93 5.34 2.21 -2.23
N GLU A 94 5.71 2.99 -1.22
CA GLU A 94 4.83 3.98 -0.61
C GLU A 94 4.41 5.09 -1.60
N ARG A 95 5.29 5.47 -2.52
CA ARG A 95 5.00 6.53 -3.50
C ARG A 95 4.03 6.04 -4.55
N ARG A 96 4.22 4.82 -5.06
CA ARG A 96 3.32 4.19 -6.05
C ARG A 96 1.95 3.96 -5.45
N LEU A 97 1.88 3.44 -4.23
CA LEU A 97 0.61 3.26 -3.52
C LEU A 97 -0.09 4.60 -3.30
N ALA A 98 0.62 5.62 -2.83
CA ALA A 98 0.06 6.95 -2.64
C ALA A 98 -0.46 7.55 -3.96
N ALA A 99 0.28 7.40 -5.06
CA ALA A 99 -0.15 7.90 -6.36
C ALA A 99 -1.45 7.24 -6.83
N LEU A 100 -1.60 5.92 -6.66
CA LEU A 100 -2.85 5.20 -6.98
C LEU A 100 -4.02 5.68 -6.11
N VAL A 101 -3.77 5.87 -4.80
CA VAL A 101 -4.79 6.42 -3.89
C VAL A 101 -5.22 7.81 -4.33
N VAL A 102 -4.27 8.68 -4.66
CA VAL A 102 -4.54 10.05 -5.12
C VAL A 102 -5.32 10.05 -6.43
N LEU A 103 -4.85 9.28 -7.41
CA LEU A 103 -5.49 9.17 -8.72
C LEU A 103 -6.95 8.72 -8.58
N GLN A 104 -7.22 7.69 -7.78
CA GLN A 104 -8.56 7.16 -7.61
C GLN A 104 -9.45 8.08 -6.76
N ALA A 105 -8.93 8.64 -5.67
CA ALA A 105 -9.71 9.49 -4.77
C ALA A 105 -10.12 10.82 -5.42
N LEU A 106 -9.32 11.35 -6.35
CA LEU A 106 -9.62 12.61 -7.04
C LEU A 106 -10.71 12.50 -8.11
N ARG A 107 -11.10 11.28 -8.53
CA ARG A 107 -12.12 11.08 -9.57
C ARG A 107 -13.48 11.67 -9.20
N ASP A 108 -14.25 12.02 -10.22
CA ASP A 108 -15.65 12.43 -10.08
C ASP A 108 -16.57 11.25 -9.72
N ASP A 109 -16.22 10.04 -10.14
CA ASP A 109 -16.76 8.80 -9.57
C ASP A 109 -15.61 7.92 -9.06
N PRO A 110 -15.40 7.81 -7.74
CA PRO A 110 -14.35 6.96 -7.18
C PRO A 110 -14.65 5.46 -7.33
N THR A 111 -15.88 5.07 -7.70
CA THR A 111 -16.23 3.67 -7.98
C THR A 111 -15.92 3.26 -9.42
N GLU A 112 -15.68 4.22 -10.31
CA GLU A 112 -15.18 3.96 -11.65
C GLU A 112 -13.65 3.74 -11.59
N PRO A 113 -13.14 2.56 -11.96
CA PRO A 113 -11.70 2.33 -11.98
C PRO A 113 -11.05 3.19 -13.06
N PHE A 114 -9.91 3.79 -12.74
CA PHE A 114 -9.06 4.35 -13.79
C PHE A 114 -8.63 3.26 -14.79
N THR A 115 -8.38 3.64 -16.04
CA THR A 115 -8.02 2.73 -17.12
C THR A 115 -6.53 2.37 -17.07
N HIS A 116 -6.15 1.30 -17.77
CA HIS A 116 -4.74 0.95 -17.92
C HIS A 116 -3.95 2.05 -18.65
N GLU A 117 -4.58 2.74 -19.62
CA GLU A 117 -3.95 3.88 -20.31
C GLU A 117 -3.71 5.07 -19.37
N GLU A 118 -4.66 5.39 -18.50
CA GLU A 118 -4.50 6.41 -17.45
C GLU A 118 -3.36 6.02 -16.49
N ALA A 119 -3.28 4.75 -16.10
CA ALA A 119 -2.19 4.23 -15.28
C ALA A 119 -0.83 4.35 -16.00
N THR A 120 -0.76 4.02 -17.29
CA THR A 120 0.46 4.13 -18.10
C THR A 120 0.90 5.58 -18.24
N ALA A 121 -0.02 6.50 -18.49
CA ALA A 121 0.26 7.93 -18.58
C ALA A 121 0.85 8.49 -17.27
N CYS A 122 0.49 7.89 -16.13
CA CYS A 122 1.03 8.23 -14.81
C CYS A 122 2.31 7.44 -14.43
N GLY A 123 2.78 6.52 -15.28
CA GLY A 123 3.91 5.63 -14.95
C GLY A 123 3.59 4.60 -13.87
N LEU A 124 2.31 4.22 -13.72
CA LEU A 124 1.81 3.33 -12.66
C LEU A 124 1.34 1.95 -13.17
N ALA A 125 1.32 1.73 -14.49
CA ALA A 125 0.79 0.52 -15.09
C ALA A 125 1.58 -0.76 -14.76
N ASP A 126 2.89 -0.65 -14.55
CA ASP A 126 3.76 -1.80 -14.33
C ASP A 126 3.38 -2.54 -13.04
N GLY A 127 3.16 -3.86 -13.11
CA GLY A 127 2.82 -4.66 -11.92
C GLY A 127 1.44 -4.36 -11.31
N LEU A 128 0.60 -3.58 -12.01
CA LEU A 128 -0.77 -3.27 -11.62
C LEU A 128 -1.75 -4.29 -12.22
N VAL A 129 -2.52 -4.97 -11.37
CA VAL A 129 -3.48 -6.01 -11.77
C VAL A 129 -4.86 -5.69 -11.21
N ARG A 130 -5.90 -5.80 -12.05
CA ARG A 130 -7.28 -5.60 -11.61
C ARG A 130 -7.92 -6.93 -11.24
N SER A 131 -8.55 -6.97 -10.09
CA SER A 131 -9.39 -8.08 -9.62
C SER A 131 -10.83 -7.59 -9.40
N VAL A 132 -11.80 -8.46 -9.63
CA VAL A 132 -13.22 -8.24 -9.32
C VAL A 132 -13.68 -9.25 -8.26
N PRO A 133 -14.56 -8.88 -7.31
CA PRO A 133 -15.08 -9.78 -6.29
C PRO A 133 -15.77 -10.95 -6.98
N GLY A 134 -15.31 -12.17 -6.68
CA GLY A 134 -15.74 -13.40 -7.34
C GLY A 134 -14.59 -14.30 -7.79
N THR A 135 -13.34 -13.81 -7.77
CA THR A 135 -12.17 -14.59 -8.20
C THR A 135 -11.17 -14.88 -7.08
N VAL A 136 -11.11 -14.05 -6.03
CA VAL A 136 -10.22 -14.26 -4.87
C VAL A 136 -10.88 -13.62 -3.63
N ASP A 137 -10.74 -14.25 -2.48
CA ASP A 137 -11.23 -13.75 -1.19
C ASP A 137 -10.69 -12.32 -0.95
N PRO A 138 -11.54 -11.32 -0.60
CA PRO A 138 -11.11 -9.93 -0.39
C PRO A 138 -10.14 -9.75 0.78
N HIS A 139 -9.99 -10.77 1.63
CA HIS A 139 -8.98 -10.83 2.69
C HIS A 139 -7.69 -11.55 2.26
N HIS A 140 -7.68 -12.10 1.06
CA HIS A 140 -6.61 -12.86 0.46
C HIS A 140 -6.26 -12.19 -0.88
N CYS A 141 -5.85 -10.93 -0.80
CA CYS A 141 -5.07 -10.36 -1.89
C CYS A 141 -3.69 -10.97 -1.85
#